data_AF-A0A1B2EKX3-F1
#
_entry.id   AF-A0A1B2EKX3-F1
#
_cell.length_a   1.000
_cell.length_b   1.000
_cell.length_c   1.000
_cell.angle_alpha   90.00
_cell.angle_beta   90.00
_cell.angle_gamma   90.00
#
_symmetry.space_group_name_H-M   'P 1'
#
loop_
_entity.id
_entity.type
_entity.pdbx_description
1 polymer ?
#
loop_
_entity_poly.entity_id
_entity_poly.type
_entity_poly.pdbx_seq_one_letter_code
_entity_poly.pdbx_strand_id
1 'polypeptide(L)'
;MLWARKAIDPAEWGPTQDQFEELFVKLGSPKQMMLVASFDVASGGSTLLMSLPNTTFLGSFTGFEMVLESELPSEAALLVGRSDEVEKHFRYPARRPPL
;
A
#
# COMPACT_ATOMS: atom_id res chain seq x y z
N MET A 1 13.06 3.58 2.56
CA MET A 1 11.88 3.08 3.33
C MET A 1 11.71 1.60 3.03
N LEU A 2 10.93 0.85 3.81
CA LEU A 2 10.60 -0.52 3.44
C LEU A 2 9.28 -0.53 2.70
N TRP A 3 9.25 -1.18 1.54
CA TRP A 3 8.03 -1.47 0.81
C TRP A 3 7.77 -2.97 0.85
N ALA A 4 6.49 -3.30 0.94
CA ALA A 4 6.05 -4.66 0.79
C ALA A 4 4.83 -4.70 -0.13
N ARG A 5 4.75 -5.72 -0.98
CA ARG A 5 3.61 -5.96 -1.86
C ARG A 5 2.95 -7.28 -1.54
N LYS A 6 1.65 -7.35 -1.73
CA LYS A 6 0.87 -8.59 -1.69
C LYS A 6 -0.20 -8.52 -2.77
N ALA A 7 -0.30 -9.57 -3.58
CA ALA A 7 -1.49 -9.80 -4.38
C ALA A 7 -2.65 -10.07 -3.41
N ILE A 8 -3.63 -9.17 -3.37
CA ILE A 8 -4.73 -9.26 -2.43
C ILE A 8 -6.02 -9.62 -3.13
N ASP A 9 -6.75 -10.55 -2.54
CA ASP A 9 -8.12 -10.82 -2.93
C ASP A 9 -9.05 -9.68 -2.48
N PRO A 10 -10.06 -9.31 -3.28
CA PRO A 10 -11.01 -8.26 -2.91
C PRO A 10 -11.73 -8.55 -1.59
N ALA A 11 -11.85 -9.81 -1.18
CA ALA A 11 -12.40 -10.22 0.12
C ALA A 11 -11.46 -9.92 1.31
N GLU A 12 -10.14 -9.95 1.11
CA GLU A 12 -9.13 -9.65 2.14
C GLU A 12 -8.78 -8.16 2.21
N TRP A 13 -9.15 -7.39 1.19
CA TRP A 13 -8.82 -5.97 1.09
C TRP A 13 -9.30 -5.16 2.30
N GLY A 14 -10.60 -5.23 2.59
CA GLY A 14 -11.22 -4.50 3.70
C GLY A 14 -10.47 -4.70 5.02
N PRO A 15 -10.38 -5.94 5.55
CA PRO A 15 -9.72 -6.19 6.82
C PRO A 15 -8.24 -5.80 6.82
N THR A 16 -7.53 -5.93 5.69
CA THR A 16 -6.13 -5.50 5.59
C THR A 16 -5.99 -3.97 5.67
N GLN A 17 -6.90 -3.25 5.02
CA GLN A 17 -6.95 -1.79 5.07
C GLN A 17 -7.28 -1.30 6.50
N ASP A 18 -8.29 -1.88 7.14
CA ASP A 18 -8.65 -1.58 8.53
C ASP A 18 -7.47 -1.83 9.49
N GLN A 19 -6.78 -2.97 9.36
CA GLN A 19 -5.62 -3.30 10.18
C GLN A 19 -4.48 -2.30 9.99
N PHE A 20 -4.22 -1.89 8.76
CA PHE A 20 -3.19 -0.89 8.46
C PHE A 20 -3.58 0.49 9.00
N GLU A 21 -4.84 0.90 8.84
CA GLU A 21 -5.34 2.18 9.34
C GLU A 21 -5.26 2.24 10.87
N GLU A 22 -5.66 1.17 11.56
CA GLU A 22 -5.54 1.09 13.02
C GLU A 22 -4.07 1.24 13.46
N LEU A 23 -3.14 0.57 12.77
CA LEU A 23 -1.70 0.69 13.04
C LEU A 23 -1.18 2.11 12.77
N PHE A 24 -1.62 2.71 11.66
CA PHE A 24 -1.27 4.08 11.29
C PHE A 24 -1.73 5.09 12.34
N VAL A 25 -2.96 4.96 12.83
CA VAL A 25 -3.52 5.78 13.91
C VAL A 25 -2.78 5.54 15.22
N LYS A 26 -2.55 4.28 15.60
CA LYS A 26 -1.80 3.90 16.82
C LYS A 26 -0.39 4.49 16.85
N LEU A 27 0.27 4.59 15.70
CA LEU A 27 1.62 5.14 15.56
C LEU A 27 1.63 6.67 15.37
N GLY A 28 0.47 7.34 15.35
CA GLY A 28 0.37 8.79 15.22
C GLY A 28 0.63 9.30 13.79
N SER A 29 0.21 8.54 12.78
CA SER A 29 0.27 8.92 11.37
C SER A 29 1.70 9.19 10.86
N PRO A 30 2.63 8.24 11.01
CA PRO A 30 4.01 8.43 10.59
C PRO A 30 4.11 8.63 9.08
N LYS A 31 4.91 9.61 8.64
CA LYS A 31 5.06 9.96 7.22
C LYS A 31 5.56 8.81 6.34
N GLN A 32 6.26 7.85 6.95
CA GLN A 32 6.85 6.70 6.28
C GLN A 32 5.85 5.55 6.06
N MET A 33 4.62 5.65 6.59
CA MET A 33 3.58 4.65 6.39
C MET A 33 2.55 5.10 5.36
N MET A 34 2.41 4.29 4.33
CA MET A 34 1.48 4.48 3.23
C MET A 34 0.95 3.12 2.81
N LEU A 35 -0.32 3.06 2.48
CA LEU A 35 -0.97 1.92 1.86
C LEU A 35 -1.50 2.42 0.51
N VAL A 36 -0.98 1.81 -0.55
CA VAL A 36 -1.39 2.08 -1.92
C VAL A 36 -1.84 0.80 -2.57
N ALA A 37 -2.76 0.90 -3.51
CA ALA A 37 -3.18 -0.23 -4.31
C ALA A 37 -2.85 0.01 -5.77
N SER A 38 -2.26 -1.00 -6.40
CA SER A 38 -2.08 -1.03 -7.84
C SER A 38 -3.02 -2.08 -8.43
N PHE A 39 -3.65 -1.72 -9.54
CA PHE A 39 -4.50 -2.62 -10.30
C PHE A 39 -3.73 -3.06 -11.54
N ASP A 40 -3.43 -4.35 -11.62
CA ASP A 40 -2.82 -4.92 -12.80
C ASP A 40 -3.92 -5.32 -13.79
N VAL A 41 -4.11 -4.50 -14.83
CA VAL A 41 -5.14 -4.72 -15.86
C VAL A 41 -4.86 -6.02 -16.64
N ALA A 42 -3.59 -6.43 -16.77
CA ALA A 42 -3.19 -7.61 -17.52
C ALA A 42 -3.57 -8.92 -16.80
N SER A 43 -3.46 -8.95 -15.47
CA SER A 43 -3.75 -10.13 -14.64
C SER A 43 -5.14 -10.07 -14.01
N GLY A 44 -5.84 -8.94 -14.10
CA GLY A 44 -7.10 -8.70 -13.39
C GLY A 44 -6.96 -8.70 -11.87
N GLY A 45 -5.72 -8.62 -11.38
CA GLY A 45 -5.36 -8.76 -9.97
C GLY A 45 -5.20 -7.41 -9.28
N SER A 46 -5.66 -7.35 -8.04
CA SER A 46 -5.39 -6.23 -7.14
C SER A 46 -4.12 -6.50 -6.35
N THR A 47 -3.18 -5.56 -6.36
CA THR A 47 -1.97 -5.64 -5.55
C THR A 47 -1.97 -4.52 -4.54
N LEU A 48 -1.90 -4.86 -3.26
CA LEU A 48 -1.65 -3.88 -2.21
C LEU A 48 -0.15 -3.74 -2.02
N LEU A 49 0.29 -2.50 -1.94
CA LEU A 49 1.63 -2.15 -1.54
C LEU A 49 1.55 -1.30 -0.27
N MET A 50 2.35 -1.65 0.72
CA MET A 50 2.47 -0.88 1.94
C MET A 50 3.91 -0.45 2.15
N SER A 51 4.08 0.80 2.58
CA SER A 51 5.33 1.26 3.15
C SER A 51 5.26 1.15 4.66
N LEU A 52 6.33 0.64 5.25
CA LEU A 52 6.48 0.51 6.69
C LEU A 52 7.79 1.14 7.14
N PRO A 53 7.84 1.73 8.35
CA PRO A 53 9.06 2.30 8.90
C PRO A 53 10.05 1.20 9.32
N ASN A 54 9.57 -0.02 9.58
CA ASN A 54 10.39 -1.14 10.06
C ASN A 54 9.79 -2.49 9.63
N THR A 55 10.65 -3.47 9.32
CA THR A 55 10.31 -4.88 9.07
C THR A 55 9.53 -5.53 10.20
N THR A 56 9.69 -5.06 11.44
CA THR A 56 8.95 -5.62 12.60
C THR A 56 7.44 -5.57 12.41
N PHE A 57 6.91 -4.53 11.76
CA PHE A 57 5.48 -4.41 11.49
C PHE A 57 5.03 -5.30 10.33
N LEU A 58 5.93 -5.64 9.41
CA LEU A 58 5.65 -6.53 8.30
C LEU A 58 5.28 -7.94 8.79
N GLY A 59 5.85 -8.37 9.92
CA GLY A 59 5.51 -9.65 10.55
C GLY A 59 4.02 -9.78 10.94
N SER A 60 3.30 -8.66 11.10
CA SER A 60 1.86 -8.65 11.34
C SER A 60 1.04 -8.87 10.06
N PHE A 61 1.62 -8.64 8.89
CA PHE A 61 0.96 -8.71 7.59
C PHE A 61 1.42 -9.97 6.85
N THR A 62 0.64 -11.04 6.98
CA THR A 62 0.97 -12.33 6.35
C THR A 62 0.76 -12.28 4.83
N GLY A 63 1.75 -12.79 4.08
CA GLY A 63 1.71 -12.85 2.62
C GLY A 63 2.23 -11.60 1.90
N PHE A 64 2.75 -10.62 2.65
CA PHE A 64 3.45 -9.48 2.05
C PHE A 64 4.92 -9.83 1.82
N GLU A 65 5.36 -9.61 0.59
CA GLU A 65 6.75 -9.78 0.18
C GLU A 65 7.44 -8.41 0.17
N MET A 66 8.62 -8.34 0.76
CA MET A 66 9.44 -7.13 0.68
C MET A 66 9.85 -6.88 -0.77
N VAL A 67 9.66 -5.63 -1.21
CA VAL A 67 10.07 -5.19 -2.54
C VAL A 67 10.88 -3.91 -2.46
N LEU A 68 11.72 -3.74 -3.47
CA LEU A 68 12.49 -2.51 -3.60
C LEU A 68 11.63 -1.40 -4.19
N GLU A 69 12.00 -0.15 -3.89
CA GLU A 69 11.37 1.03 -4.49
C GLU A 69 11.42 0.99 -6.03
N SER A 70 12.46 0.37 -6.60
CA SER A 70 12.63 0.18 -8.04
C SER A 70 11.68 -0.85 -8.66
N GLU A 71 11.05 -1.70 -7.85
CA GLU A 71 10.06 -2.69 -8.28
C GLU A 71 8.62 -2.22 -8.06
N LEU A 72 8.44 -1.01 -7.51
CA LEU A 72 7.14 -0.41 -7.36
C LEU A 72 6.54 -0.10 -8.73
N PRO A 73 5.22 -0.31 -8.89
CA PRO A 73 4.55 0.08 -10.11
C PRO A 73 4.60 1.61 -10.26
N SER A 74 4.64 2.07 -11.51
CA SER A 74 4.61 3.50 -11.84
C SER A 74 3.30 4.17 -11.40
N GLU A 75 2.23 3.40 -11.26
CA GLU A 75 0.86 3.84 -10.94
C GLU A 75 0.29 3.06 -9.75
N ALA A 76 -0.18 3.79 -8.74
CA ALA A 76 -0.89 3.23 -7.60
C ALA A 76 -1.89 4.26 -7.03
N ALA A 77 -3.01 3.77 -6.52
CA ALA A 77 -4.03 4.55 -5.82
C ALA A 77 -3.71 4.61 -4.32
N LEU A 78 -3.61 5.81 -3.75
CA LEU A 78 -3.45 6.00 -2.32
C LEU A 78 -4.72 5.61 -1.57
N LEU A 79 -4.60 4.71 -0.59
CA LEU A 79 -5.67 4.33 0.32
C LEU A 79 -5.51 5.00 1.68
N VAL A 80 -4.37 4.80 2.33
CA VAL A 80 -4.08 5.30 3.68
C VAL A 80 -2.67 5.87 3.71
N GLY A 81 -2.46 7.05 4.26
CA GLY A 81 -1.13 7.66 4.38
C GLY A 81 -1.12 9.13 4.04
N ARG A 82 0.06 9.68 3.74
CA ARG A 82 0.23 11.08 3.36
C ARG A 82 0.38 11.23 1.86
N SER A 83 -0.51 11.99 1.25
CA SER A 83 -0.50 12.31 -0.18
C SER A 83 0.85 12.89 -0.63
N ASP A 84 1.44 13.81 0.16
CA ASP A 84 2.73 14.45 -0.15
C ASP A 84 3.90 13.46 -0.34
N GLU A 85 3.88 12.32 0.34
CA GLU A 85 4.93 11.31 0.22
C GLU A 85 4.62 10.35 -0.94
N VAL A 86 3.36 9.99 -1.14
CA VAL A 86 2.95 9.16 -2.29
C VAL A 86 3.28 9.83 -3.62
N GLU A 87 3.05 11.13 -3.74
CA GLU A 87 3.35 11.90 -4.96
C GLU A 87 4.85 11.93 -5.31
N LYS A 88 5.74 11.64 -4.34
CA LYS A 88 7.18 11.51 -4.59
C LYS A 88 7.57 10.14 -5.16
N HIS A 89 6.81 9.11 -4.83
CA HIS A 89 7.13 7.72 -5.17
C HIS A 89 6.30 7.18 -6.34
N PHE A 90 5.08 7.68 -6.54
CA PHE A 90 4.15 7.23 -7.58
C PHE A 90 3.68 8.41 -8.43
N ARG A 91 3.47 8.18 -9.73
CA ARG A 91 2.79 9.17 -10.57
C ARG A 91 1.32 9.20 -10.19
N TYR A 92 0.92 10.24 -9.48
CA TYR A 92 -0.48 10.65 -9.32
C TYR A 92 -0.93 11.36 -10.62
N PRO A 93 -2.12 11.11 -11.21
CA PRO A 93 -3.27 10.36 -10.70
C PRO A 93 -3.64 9.13 -11.57
N ALA A 94 -3.74 7.93 -10.99
CA ALA A 94 -4.52 6.84 -11.61
C ALA A 94 -5.97 6.98 -11.12
N ARG A 95 -6.88 7.28 -12.06
CA ARG A 95 -8.31 7.57 -11.87
C ARG A 95 -8.95 6.91 -10.63
N ARG A 96 -9.68 7.69 -9.83
CA ARG A 96 -10.73 7.15 -8.95
C ARG A 96 -11.60 6.20 -9.79
N PRO A 97 -11.83 4.95 -9.38
CA PRO A 97 -12.86 4.15 -10.04
C PRO A 97 -14.20 4.89 -9.88
N PRO A 98 -15.03 4.95 -10.94
CA PRO A 98 -16.38 5.47 -10.78
C PRO A 98 -17.13 4.60 -9.76
N LEU A 99 -17.77 5.26 -8.80
CA LEU A 99 -18.73 4.71 -7.85
C LEU A 99 -19.82 3.90 -8.55
#